data_AF-A0A958FQ17-F1
#
_entry.id   AF-A0A958FQ17-F1
#
_cell.length_a   1.000
_cell.length_b   1.000
_cell.length_c   1.000
_cell.angle_alpha   90.00
_cell.angle_beta   90.00
_cell.angle_gamma   90.00
#
_symmetry.space_group_name_H-M   'P 1'
#
loop_
_entity.id
_entity.type
_entity.pdbx_description
1 polymer ?
#
loop_
_entity_poly.entity_id
_entity_poly.type
_entity_poly.pdbx_seq_one_letter_code
_entity_poly.pdbx_strand_id
1 'polypeptide(L)'
;MKNKRNILIAVILGILLLTYLETRAPKAINKTPSFSRYDKIPFGSFVVHKFLADFFPSGNVFENNLPLLHTLADLAEDDTPNFLFIDLKLEFDRLETNAMMDFTERGGNIFLAAERFRGHLADTLNIATSFFPMDISDSLQLQFTSPFLQTDSGYRFRHDNVGIYFTGFDSSRAVILATNSQQKVTLLRIPNGDGQFIFSSTPFIFTNYNMLLAENYRFIATALSFLDDTDVYWDEYYKERRRMFRTPIRFILSQPALKSAYFIILLGVLLFIIFQGRRKQRIIPVINPLQNTTLEFVNIVGRLYFNQRDHKKMAQKKINHFLEFLRENYRVNTAEITPELHETLARKTTRPLSEIENLFNFFAAIGDSRQISVQELLKLNRMIESWYPITESIQRTE
;
A
#
# COMPACT_ATOMS: atom_id res chain seq x y z
N MET A 1 34.86 -30.97 3.47
CA MET A 1 34.51 -29.89 2.49
C MET A 1 34.13 -30.42 1.09
N LYS A 2 34.78 -31.46 0.54
CA LYS A 2 34.48 -32.03 -0.80
C LYS A 2 33.01 -32.45 -1.04
N ASN A 3 32.36 -33.10 -0.07
CA ASN A 3 30.96 -33.55 -0.24
C ASN A 3 29.95 -32.41 -0.36
N LYS A 4 30.17 -31.28 0.33
CA LYS A 4 29.27 -30.11 0.22
C LYS A 4 29.37 -29.44 -1.15
N ARG A 5 30.56 -29.43 -1.76
CA ARG A 5 30.79 -28.89 -3.11
C ARG A 5 30.11 -29.75 -4.18
N ASN A 6 30.18 -31.07 -4.07
CA ASN A 6 29.58 -31.98 -5.04
C ASN A 6 28.04 -31.94 -4.98
N ILE A 7 27.45 -31.80 -3.79
CA ILE A 7 26.00 -31.59 -3.62
C ILE A 7 25.58 -30.25 -4.25
N LEU A 8 26.36 -29.18 -4.03
CA LEU A 8 26.06 -27.87 -4.62
C LEU A 8 26.09 -27.91 -6.16
N ILE A 9 27.09 -28.58 -6.75
CA ILE A 9 27.22 -28.73 -8.20
C ILE A 9 26.05 -29.56 -8.76
N ALA A 10 25.66 -30.65 -8.10
CA ALA A 10 24.52 -31.47 -8.52
C ALA A 10 23.20 -30.70 -8.48
N VAL A 11 22.99 -29.85 -7.46
CA VAL A 11 21.81 -28.98 -7.36
C VAL A 11 21.80 -27.93 -8.47
N ILE A 12 22.93 -27.29 -8.76
CA ILE A 12 23.04 -26.31 -9.85
C ILE A 12 22.77 -26.96 -11.21
N LEU A 13 23.35 -28.14 -11.47
CA LEU A 13 23.09 -28.89 -12.70
C LEU A 13 21.63 -29.36 -12.81
N GLY A 14 21.01 -29.76 -11.69
CA GLY A 14 19.60 -30.10 -11.64
C GLY A 14 18.70 -28.91 -11.96
N ILE A 15 19.00 -27.73 -11.41
CA ILE A 15 18.25 -26.48 -11.72
C ILE A 15 18.43 -26.11 -13.20
N LEU A 16 19.65 -26.15 -13.73
CA LEU A 16 19.92 -25.87 -15.15
C LEU A 16 19.18 -26.84 -16.07
N LEU A 17 19.16 -28.13 -15.73
CA LEU A 17 18.42 -29.15 -16.49
C LEU A 17 16.91 -28.93 -16.45
N LEU A 18 16.35 -28.63 -15.27
CA LEU A 18 14.93 -28.31 -15.12
C LEU A 18 14.54 -27.06 -15.93
N THR A 19 15.36 -26.02 -15.86
CA THR A 19 15.15 -24.78 -16.63
C THR A 19 15.21 -25.05 -18.14
N TYR A 20 16.17 -25.88 -18.58
CA TYR A 20 16.28 -26.30 -19.98
C TYR A 20 15.05 -27.09 -20.45
N LEU A 21 14.57 -28.05 -19.65
CA LEU A 21 13.36 -28.81 -19.97
C LEU A 21 12.11 -27.91 -20.00
N GLU A 22 11.97 -26.96 -19.09
CA GLU A 22 10.85 -26.01 -19.04
C GLU A 22 10.83 -25.09 -20.28
N THR A 23 11.99 -24.67 -20.79
CA THR A 23 12.05 -23.85 -22.03
C THR A 23 11.63 -24.60 -23.30
N ARG A 24 11.76 -25.93 -23.31
CA ARG A 24 11.36 -26.78 -24.44
C ARG A 24 9.94 -27.34 -24.31
N ALA A 25 9.33 -27.27 -23.12
CA ALA A 25 7.95 -27.65 -22.95
C ALA A 25 7.05 -26.75 -23.82
N PRO A 26 6.13 -27.32 -24.63
CA PRO A 26 5.20 -26.51 -25.40
C PRO A 26 4.40 -25.65 -24.42
N LYS A 27 4.37 -24.34 -24.66
CA LYS A 27 3.56 -23.42 -23.85
C LYS A 27 2.12 -23.90 -23.92
N ALA A 28 1.53 -24.23 -22.77
CA ALA A 28 0.12 -24.59 -22.70
C ALA A 28 -0.69 -23.45 -23.35
N ILE A 29 -1.50 -23.80 -24.35
CA ILE A 29 -2.33 -22.82 -25.05
C ILE A 29 -3.32 -22.26 -24.04
N ASN A 30 -3.17 -20.99 -23.68
CA ASN A 30 -4.11 -20.30 -22.82
C ASN A 30 -5.41 -20.08 -23.59
N LYS A 31 -6.44 -20.85 -23.24
CA LYS A 31 -7.80 -20.77 -23.80
C LYS A 31 -8.77 -20.02 -22.90
N THR A 32 -8.28 -19.20 -21.97
CA THR A 32 -9.17 -18.36 -21.17
C THR A 32 -9.75 -17.25 -22.05
N PRO A 33 -11.09 -17.07 -22.12
CA PRO A 33 -11.69 -15.98 -22.87
C PRO A 33 -11.19 -14.63 -22.37
N SER A 34 -10.82 -13.75 -23.29
CA SER A 34 -10.36 -12.39 -22.95
C SER A 34 -11.10 -11.34 -23.76
N PHE A 35 -11.26 -11.56 -25.07
CA PHE A 35 -11.84 -10.61 -26.03
C PHE A 35 -11.14 -9.24 -26.07
N SER A 36 -10.03 -9.06 -25.35
CA SER A 36 -9.26 -7.83 -25.34
C SER A 36 -8.42 -7.70 -26.59
N ARG A 37 -8.30 -6.48 -27.10
CA ARG A 37 -7.36 -6.13 -28.17
C ARG A 37 -5.91 -6.33 -27.77
N TYR A 38 -5.60 -6.25 -26.48
CA TYR A 38 -4.21 -6.38 -25.98
C TYR A 38 -3.73 -7.85 -25.99
N ASP A 39 -4.67 -8.79 -26.05
CA ASP A 39 -4.40 -10.21 -25.91
C ASP A 39 -4.22 -10.89 -27.28
N LYS A 40 -3.03 -11.43 -27.51
CA LYS A 40 -2.67 -12.25 -28.70
C LYS A 40 -2.95 -13.75 -28.54
N ILE A 41 -3.57 -14.14 -27.43
CA ILE A 41 -4.00 -15.53 -27.18
C ILE A 41 -5.18 -15.89 -28.11
N PRO A 42 -5.51 -17.17 -28.33
CA PRO A 42 -6.57 -17.59 -29.25
C PRO A 42 -7.91 -16.88 -29.06
N PHE A 43 -8.34 -16.66 -27.81
CA PHE A 43 -9.60 -15.98 -27.46
C PHE A 43 -9.44 -14.50 -27.06
N GLY A 44 -8.34 -13.86 -27.47
CA GLY A 44 -8.26 -12.39 -27.53
C GLY A 44 -8.79 -11.89 -28.87
N SER A 45 -8.90 -10.57 -29.03
CA SER A 45 -9.46 -9.93 -30.24
C SER A 45 -8.49 -8.96 -30.90
N PHE A 46 -7.18 -9.11 -30.64
CA PHE A 46 -6.09 -8.34 -31.26
C PHE A 46 -6.21 -8.25 -32.79
N VAL A 47 -6.47 -9.38 -33.47
CA VAL A 47 -6.56 -9.44 -34.93
C VAL A 47 -7.80 -8.71 -35.41
N VAL A 48 -8.98 -8.97 -34.82
CA VAL A 48 -10.23 -8.30 -35.19
C VAL A 48 -10.09 -6.78 -35.02
N HIS A 49 -9.59 -6.32 -33.88
CA HIS A 49 -9.35 -4.89 -33.64
C HIS A 49 -8.39 -4.30 -34.68
N LYS A 50 -7.32 -5.03 -35.06
CA LYS A 50 -6.34 -4.53 -36.03
C LYS A 50 -6.97 -4.24 -37.39
N PHE A 51 -7.97 -5.02 -37.80
CA PHE A 51 -8.68 -4.88 -39.08
C PHE A 51 -9.91 -3.96 -39.00
N LEU A 52 -10.25 -3.38 -37.85
CA LEU A 52 -11.39 -2.47 -37.76
C LEU A 52 -11.27 -1.26 -38.68
N ALA A 53 -10.08 -0.68 -38.84
CA ALA A 53 -9.87 0.44 -39.76
C ALA A 53 -10.10 0.05 -41.24
N ASP A 54 -9.92 -1.23 -41.58
CA ASP A 54 -10.21 -1.72 -42.92
C ASP A 54 -11.72 -1.99 -43.11
N PHE A 55 -12.46 -2.23 -42.03
CA PHE A 55 -13.91 -2.41 -42.05
C PHE A 55 -14.67 -1.07 -42.03
N PHE A 56 -14.07 -0.03 -41.47
CA PHE A 56 -14.63 1.32 -41.33
C PHE A 56 -13.67 2.37 -41.91
N PRO A 57 -13.45 2.39 -43.24
CA PRO A 57 -12.43 3.23 -43.86
C PRO A 57 -12.73 4.74 -43.76
N SER A 58 -13.99 5.14 -43.57
CA SER A 58 -14.37 6.55 -43.42
C SER A 58 -14.28 7.04 -41.96
N GLY A 59 -14.15 6.12 -41.00
CA GLY A 59 -14.09 6.40 -39.57
C GLY A 59 -12.72 6.14 -38.93
N ASN A 60 -12.55 6.67 -37.73
CA ASN A 60 -11.42 6.40 -36.85
C ASN A 60 -11.78 5.33 -35.81
N VAL A 61 -10.80 4.52 -35.42
CA VAL A 61 -10.97 3.51 -34.37
C VAL A 61 -10.44 4.03 -33.04
N PHE A 62 -11.34 4.18 -32.07
CA PHE A 62 -11.06 4.62 -30.71
C PHE A 62 -11.18 3.47 -29.71
N GLU A 63 -10.49 3.59 -28.59
CA GLU A 63 -10.56 2.63 -27.49
C GLU A 63 -11.31 3.24 -26.32
N ASN A 64 -12.41 2.60 -25.93
CA ASN A 64 -13.14 3.00 -24.74
C ASN A 64 -12.67 2.22 -23.50
N ASN A 65 -11.97 2.91 -22.61
CA ASN A 65 -11.49 2.37 -21.33
C ASN A 65 -12.27 2.93 -20.12
N LEU A 66 -13.36 3.64 -20.37
CA LEU A 66 -14.22 4.31 -19.39
C LEU A 66 -15.64 3.72 -19.43
N PRO A 67 -16.44 3.90 -18.35
CA PRO A 67 -17.86 3.55 -18.40
C PRO A 67 -18.55 4.23 -19.59
N LEU A 68 -19.46 3.52 -20.27
CA LEU A 68 -20.10 4.02 -21.48
C LEU A 68 -20.75 5.39 -21.28
N LEU A 69 -21.38 5.62 -20.13
CA LEU A 69 -22.04 6.88 -19.80
C LEU A 69 -21.08 8.09 -19.88
N HIS A 70 -19.82 7.92 -19.48
CA HIS A 70 -18.83 9.00 -19.58
C HIS A 70 -18.50 9.30 -21.03
N THR A 71 -18.27 8.25 -21.83
CA THR A 71 -17.93 8.41 -23.25
C THR A 71 -19.08 9.02 -24.03
N LEU A 72 -20.32 8.62 -23.76
CA LEU A 72 -21.51 9.21 -24.38
C LEU A 72 -21.73 10.67 -23.97
N ALA A 73 -21.35 11.06 -22.74
CA ALA A 73 -21.48 12.44 -22.27
C ALA A 73 -20.45 13.40 -22.89
N ASP A 74 -19.31 12.88 -23.33
CA ASP A 74 -18.24 13.67 -23.97
C ASP A 74 -18.44 13.83 -25.49
N LEU A 75 -19.37 13.08 -26.10
CA LEU A 75 -19.69 13.20 -27.52
C LEU A 75 -20.44 14.49 -27.82
N ALA A 76 -20.20 15.07 -29.00
CA ALA A 76 -21.04 16.16 -29.48
C ALA A 76 -22.47 15.66 -29.74
N GLU A 77 -23.44 16.58 -29.75
CA GLU A 77 -24.85 16.21 -29.86
C GLU A 77 -25.19 15.49 -31.18
N ASP A 78 -24.50 15.88 -32.26
CA ASP A 78 -24.62 15.33 -33.63
C ASP A 78 -23.68 14.15 -33.90
N ASP A 79 -22.79 13.78 -32.98
CA ASP A 79 -21.84 12.68 -33.17
C ASP A 79 -22.51 11.33 -32.89
N THR A 80 -22.61 10.48 -33.91
CA THR A 80 -23.25 9.16 -33.85
C THR A 80 -22.28 8.02 -34.21
N PRO A 81 -21.16 7.83 -33.48
CA PRO A 81 -20.22 6.75 -33.78
C PRO A 81 -20.80 5.36 -33.50
N ASN A 82 -20.11 4.31 -33.97
CA ASN A 82 -20.44 2.93 -33.62
C ASN A 82 -19.79 2.55 -32.29
N PHE A 83 -20.52 1.90 -31.39
CA PHE A 83 -19.94 1.28 -30.20
C PHE A 83 -19.93 -0.24 -30.30
N LEU A 84 -18.76 -0.87 -30.12
CA LEU A 84 -18.56 -2.31 -30.22
C LEU A 84 -18.21 -2.91 -28.86
N PHE A 85 -19.09 -3.78 -28.37
CA PHE A 85 -18.89 -4.56 -27.15
C PHE A 85 -18.76 -6.03 -27.49
N ILE A 86 -17.65 -6.65 -27.08
CA ILE A 86 -17.40 -8.08 -27.26
C ILE A 86 -16.90 -8.64 -25.95
N ASP A 87 -17.72 -9.48 -25.31
CA ASP A 87 -17.42 -10.09 -24.02
C ASP A 87 -18.16 -11.42 -23.82
N LEU A 88 -17.83 -12.17 -22.77
CA LEU A 88 -18.56 -13.38 -22.39
C LEU A 88 -19.97 -13.04 -21.87
N LYS A 89 -20.10 -11.93 -21.16
CA LYS A 89 -21.32 -11.47 -20.52
C LYS A 89 -21.40 -9.94 -20.58
N LEU A 90 -22.55 -9.42 -20.99
CA LEU A 90 -22.85 -7.99 -20.97
C LEU A 90 -24.01 -7.71 -20.02
N GLU A 91 -23.83 -6.72 -19.16
CA GLU A 91 -24.81 -6.30 -18.16
C GLU A 91 -24.67 -4.80 -17.93
N PHE A 92 -25.73 -4.07 -18.25
CA PHE A 92 -25.81 -2.61 -18.15
C PHE A 92 -26.86 -2.22 -17.10
N ASP A 93 -26.55 -1.17 -16.36
CA ASP A 93 -27.48 -0.61 -15.39
C ASP A 93 -28.56 0.26 -16.08
N ARG A 94 -29.47 0.81 -15.27
CA ARG A 94 -30.61 1.59 -15.80
C ARG A 94 -30.16 2.90 -16.45
N LEU A 95 -29.13 3.56 -15.92
CA LEU A 95 -28.65 4.84 -16.44
C LEU A 95 -27.92 4.62 -17.77
N GLU A 96 -27.06 3.61 -17.83
CA GLU A 96 -26.39 3.18 -19.06
C GLU A 96 -27.41 2.77 -20.12
N THR A 97 -28.43 1.99 -19.74
CA THR A 97 -29.50 1.56 -20.66
C THR A 97 -30.23 2.76 -21.25
N ASN A 98 -30.66 3.72 -20.42
CA ASN A 98 -31.33 4.92 -20.92
C ASN A 98 -30.43 5.71 -21.86
N ALA A 99 -29.17 5.92 -21.51
CA ALA A 99 -28.22 6.62 -22.37
C ALA A 99 -27.98 5.90 -23.71
N MET A 100 -27.96 4.57 -23.71
CA MET A 100 -27.88 3.77 -24.94
C MET A 100 -29.14 3.91 -25.81
N MET A 101 -30.33 3.94 -25.19
CA MET A 101 -31.58 4.18 -25.89
C MET A 101 -31.60 5.58 -26.50
N ASP A 102 -31.29 6.63 -25.73
CA ASP A 102 -31.23 8.02 -26.20
C ASP A 102 -30.16 8.23 -27.29
N PHE A 103 -29.03 7.53 -27.19
CA PHE A 103 -27.97 7.59 -28.19
C PHE A 103 -28.38 6.94 -29.50
N THR A 104 -28.99 5.74 -29.44
CA THR A 104 -29.47 5.05 -30.65
C THR A 104 -30.64 5.79 -31.28
N GLU A 105 -31.54 6.40 -30.49
CA GLU A 105 -32.64 7.21 -31.02
C GLU A 105 -32.14 8.35 -31.94
N ARG A 106 -30.98 8.94 -31.61
CA ARG A 106 -30.33 10.01 -32.39
C ARG A 106 -29.56 9.53 -33.63
N GLY A 107 -29.52 8.23 -33.93
CA GLY A 107 -28.78 7.67 -35.07
C GLY A 107 -27.54 6.87 -34.70
N GLY A 108 -27.19 6.77 -33.41
CA GLY A 108 -26.06 5.98 -32.95
C GLY A 108 -26.25 4.48 -33.17
N ASN A 109 -25.16 3.76 -33.42
CA ASN A 109 -25.20 2.30 -33.58
C ASN A 109 -24.46 1.60 -32.44
N ILE A 110 -25.06 0.55 -31.88
CA ILE A 110 -24.45 -0.24 -30.81
C ILE A 110 -24.43 -1.72 -31.19
N PHE A 111 -23.23 -2.29 -31.28
CA PHE A 111 -23.00 -3.71 -31.55
C PHE A 111 -22.59 -4.44 -30.27
N LEU A 112 -23.35 -5.47 -29.90
CA LEU A 112 -23.23 -6.19 -28.64
C LEU A 112 -23.06 -7.70 -28.92
N ALA A 113 -21.86 -8.23 -28.73
CA ALA A 113 -21.56 -9.65 -28.85
C ALA A 113 -21.30 -10.26 -27.47
N ALA A 114 -22.18 -11.15 -27.03
CA ALA A 114 -22.02 -11.89 -25.78
C ALA A 114 -22.80 -13.20 -25.75
N GLU A 115 -22.35 -14.15 -24.94
CA GLU A 115 -23.14 -15.36 -24.70
C GLU A 115 -24.32 -15.08 -23.76
N ARG A 116 -24.15 -14.12 -22.84
CA ARG A 116 -25.11 -13.81 -21.78
C ARG A 116 -25.39 -12.32 -21.74
N PHE A 117 -26.64 -11.96 -22.04
CA PHE A 117 -27.16 -10.61 -21.85
C PHE A 117 -27.99 -10.57 -20.56
N ARG A 118 -27.72 -9.60 -19.69
CA ARG A 118 -28.44 -9.38 -18.43
C ARG A 118 -28.65 -7.89 -18.17
N GLY A 119 -29.43 -7.58 -17.14
CA GLY A 119 -29.65 -6.21 -16.69
C GLY A 119 -30.72 -5.48 -17.51
N HIS A 120 -30.81 -4.18 -17.30
CA HIS A 120 -31.94 -3.38 -17.76
C HIS A 120 -32.07 -3.32 -19.29
N LEU A 121 -30.97 -3.32 -20.02
CA LEU A 121 -31.00 -3.33 -21.49
C LEU A 121 -31.62 -4.61 -22.04
N ALA A 122 -31.24 -5.76 -21.47
CA ALA A 122 -31.78 -7.06 -21.86
C ALA A 122 -33.29 -7.14 -21.55
N ASP A 123 -33.71 -6.64 -20.38
CA ASP A 123 -35.13 -6.59 -20.00
C ASP A 123 -35.93 -5.66 -20.92
N THR A 124 -35.40 -4.47 -21.23
CA THR A 124 -36.05 -3.45 -22.05
C THR A 124 -36.26 -3.91 -23.50
N LEU A 125 -35.27 -4.61 -24.06
CA LEU A 125 -35.31 -5.12 -25.44
C LEU A 125 -35.78 -6.58 -25.52
N ASN A 126 -36.21 -7.16 -24.39
CA ASN A 126 -36.66 -8.55 -24.25
C ASN A 126 -35.63 -9.58 -24.77
N ILE A 127 -34.34 -9.34 -24.56
CA ILE A 127 -33.24 -10.19 -25.02
C ILE A 127 -32.99 -11.34 -24.03
N ALA A 128 -33.14 -12.57 -24.49
CA ALA A 128 -32.74 -13.76 -23.74
C ALA A 128 -31.97 -14.74 -24.62
N THR A 129 -30.96 -15.38 -24.05
CA THR A 129 -30.14 -16.39 -24.72
C THR A 129 -30.21 -17.74 -24.01
N SER A 130 -30.02 -18.81 -24.78
CA SER A 130 -29.87 -20.16 -24.26
C SER A 130 -28.73 -20.88 -24.98
N PHE A 131 -28.22 -21.92 -24.34
CA PHE A 131 -27.19 -22.77 -24.91
C PHE A 131 -27.83 -24.00 -25.54
N PHE A 132 -27.28 -24.41 -26.67
CA PHE A 132 -27.59 -25.68 -27.29
C PHE A 132 -26.79 -26.78 -26.58
N PRO A 133 -27.42 -27.69 -25.82
CA PRO A 133 -26.70 -28.81 -25.23
C PRO A 133 -26.04 -29.62 -26.35
N MET A 134 -24.76 -29.94 -26.17
CA MET A 134 -23.91 -30.59 -27.18
C MET A 134 -24.59 -31.85 -27.75
N ASP A 135 -25.10 -31.78 -28.98
CA ASP A 135 -25.47 -32.94 -29.80
C ASP A 135 -24.34 -33.19 -30.81
N ILE A 136 -23.68 -34.35 -30.67
CA ILE A 136 -22.97 -35.23 -31.63
C ILE A 136 -21.96 -34.60 -32.65
N SER A 137 -22.08 -33.34 -33.05
CA SER A 137 -21.27 -32.66 -34.05
C SER A 137 -20.26 -31.69 -33.41
N ASP A 138 -18.97 -31.86 -33.75
CA ASP A 138 -17.88 -30.98 -33.32
C ASP A 138 -17.99 -29.53 -33.88
N SER A 139 -18.86 -29.30 -34.86
CA SER A 139 -19.00 -28.01 -35.54
C SER A 139 -20.46 -27.60 -35.81
N LEU A 140 -20.69 -26.30 -35.87
CA LEU A 140 -21.94 -25.70 -36.32
C LEU A 140 -21.65 -24.72 -37.45
N GLN A 141 -22.61 -24.57 -38.36
CA GLN A 141 -22.52 -23.60 -39.44
C GLN A 141 -23.40 -22.40 -39.12
N LEU A 142 -22.91 -21.20 -39.39
CA LEU A 142 -23.67 -19.96 -39.36
C LEU A 142 -23.96 -19.50 -40.79
N GLN A 143 -25.17 -18.97 -41.01
CA GLN A 143 -25.65 -18.52 -42.30
C GLN A 143 -26.35 -17.17 -42.13
N PHE A 144 -26.12 -16.22 -43.03
CA PHE A 144 -26.95 -15.03 -43.12
C PHE A 144 -28.33 -15.36 -43.71
N THR A 145 -29.36 -14.68 -43.24
CA THR A 145 -30.74 -14.89 -43.72
C THR A 145 -30.96 -14.27 -45.09
N SER A 146 -30.29 -13.14 -45.39
CA SER A 146 -30.39 -12.46 -46.69
C SER A 146 -29.86 -13.33 -47.83
N PRO A 147 -30.65 -13.58 -48.90
CA PRO A 147 -30.22 -14.40 -50.03
C PRO A 147 -28.93 -13.92 -50.71
N PHE A 148 -28.66 -12.61 -50.70
CA PHE A 148 -27.46 -12.02 -51.29
C PHE A 148 -26.18 -12.28 -50.48
N LEU A 149 -26.32 -12.66 -49.21
CA LEU A 149 -25.22 -12.90 -48.28
C LEU A 149 -25.07 -14.39 -47.92
N GLN A 150 -25.92 -15.25 -48.49
CA GLN A 150 -25.84 -16.70 -48.30
C GLN A 150 -24.63 -17.27 -49.03
N THR A 151 -24.03 -18.28 -48.42
CA THR A 151 -22.96 -19.10 -49.03
C THR A 151 -23.46 -20.53 -49.17
N ASP A 152 -23.03 -21.26 -50.20
CA ASP A 152 -23.53 -22.61 -50.49
C ASP A 152 -23.33 -23.62 -49.34
N SER A 153 -22.35 -23.38 -48.47
CA SER A 153 -21.99 -24.29 -47.37
C SER A 153 -22.01 -23.64 -45.97
N GLY A 154 -22.48 -22.40 -45.85
CA GLY A 154 -22.39 -21.62 -44.60
C GLY A 154 -20.96 -21.38 -44.11
N TYR A 155 -20.83 -20.71 -42.96
CA TYR A 155 -19.56 -20.46 -42.27
C TYR A 155 -19.39 -21.43 -41.11
N ARG A 156 -18.33 -22.24 -41.13
CA ARG A 156 -18.14 -23.32 -40.15
C ARG A 156 -17.34 -22.87 -38.94
N PHE A 157 -17.92 -23.03 -37.76
CA PHE A 157 -17.29 -22.76 -36.48
C PHE A 157 -17.30 -24.01 -35.59
N ARG A 158 -16.39 -24.07 -34.61
CA ARG A 158 -16.45 -25.09 -33.55
C ARG A 158 -17.74 -24.91 -32.75
N HIS A 159 -18.41 -26.01 -32.39
CA HIS A 159 -19.66 -25.97 -31.63
C HIS A 159 -19.54 -25.11 -30.36
N ASP A 160 -18.45 -25.29 -29.60
CA ASP A 160 -18.14 -24.53 -28.37
C ASP A 160 -18.16 -23.00 -28.57
N ASN A 161 -17.89 -22.50 -29.79
CA ASN A 161 -17.78 -21.07 -30.07
C ASN A 161 -19.12 -20.44 -30.51
N VAL A 162 -20.09 -21.26 -30.94
CA VAL A 162 -21.34 -20.79 -31.56
C VAL A 162 -22.59 -21.56 -31.06
N GLY A 163 -22.48 -22.20 -29.90
CA GLY A 163 -23.56 -22.99 -29.31
C GLY A 163 -24.67 -22.17 -28.64
N ILE A 164 -24.52 -20.84 -28.56
CA ILE A 164 -25.50 -19.95 -27.92
C ILE A 164 -26.40 -19.32 -28.99
N TYR A 165 -27.70 -19.24 -28.71
CA TYR A 165 -28.69 -18.63 -29.58
C TYR A 165 -29.72 -17.81 -28.79
N PHE A 166 -30.43 -16.92 -29.48
CA PHE A 166 -31.49 -16.11 -28.88
C PHE A 166 -32.79 -16.91 -28.73
N THR A 167 -33.37 -16.86 -27.53
CA THR A 167 -34.68 -17.44 -27.19
C THR A 167 -35.75 -16.40 -26.92
N GLY A 168 -35.34 -15.18 -26.53
CA GLY A 168 -36.24 -14.04 -26.31
C GLY A 168 -35.75 -12.85 -27.10
N PHE A 169 -36.66 -12.25 -27.85
CA PHE A 169 -36.59 -10.92 -28.48
C PHE A 169 -37.98 -10.60 -29.03
N ASP A 170 -38.27 -9.31 -29.26
CA ASP A 170 -39.51 -8.91 -29.94
C ASP A 170 -39.38 -9.13 -31.46
N SER A 171 -40.02 -10.19 -31.97
CA SER A 171 -39.99 -10.55 -33.39
C SER A 171 -40.73 -9.58 -34.30
N SER A 172 -41.55 -8.68 -33.77
CA SER A 172 -42.24 -7.65 -34.57
C SER A 172 -41.33 -6.47 -34.93
N ARG A 173 -40.28 -6.24 -34.12
CA ARG A 173 -39.28 -5.17 -34.32
C ARG A 173 -37.95 -5.70 -34.82
N ALA A 174 -37.54 -6.87 -34.37
CA ALA A 174 -36.22 -7.41 -34.67
C ALA A 174 -36.12 -7.96 -36.11
N VAL A 175 -35.00 -7.64 -36.78
CA VAL A 175 -34.61 -8.22 -38.06
C VAL A 175 -33.55 -9.30 -37.79
N ILE A 176 -33.85 -10.55 -38.16
CA ILE A 176 -32.92 -11.67 -38.03
C ILE A 176 -31.87 -11.57 -39.13
N LEU A 177 -30.61 -11.44 -38.76
CA LEU A 177 -29.49 -11.29 -39.70
C LEU A 177 -28.79 -12.62 -39.98
N ALA A 178 -28.63 -13.47 -38.96
CA ALA A 178 -28.00 -14.77 -39.12
C ALA A 178 -28.62 -15.85 -38.21
N THR A 179 -28.61 -17.08 -38.71
CA THR A 179 -29.02 -18.29 -38.00
C THR A 179 -27.92 -19.34 -38.05
N ASN A 180 -28.00 -20.34 -37.17
CA ASN A 180 -27.17 -21.53 -37.25
C ASN A 180 -27.82 -22.60 -38.15
N SER A 181 -27.10 -23.70 -38.40
CA SER A 181 -27.58 -24.86 -39.17
C SER A 181 -28.86 -25.52 -38.63
N GLN A 182 -29.30 -25.16 -37.42
CA GLN A 182 -30.56 -25.61 -36.81
C GLN A 182 -31.65 -24.52 -36.82
N GLN A 183 -31.48 -23.48 -37.63
CA GLN A 183 -32.40 -22.34 -37.74
C GLN A 183 -32.60 -21.56 -36.44
N LYS A 184 -31.64 -21.64 -35.50
CA LYS A 184 -31.66 -20.80 -34.29
C LYS A 184 -30.96 -19.47 -34.57
N VAL A 185 -31.53 -18.39 -34.07
CA VAL A 185 -31.06 -17.01 -34.30
C VAL A 185 -29.77 -16.76 -33.52
N THR A 186 -28.74 -16.27 -34.19
CA THR A 186 -27.43 -15.96 -33.58
C THR A 186 -26.98 -14.52 -33.79
N LEU A 187 -27.56 -13.81 -34.75
CA LEU A 187 -27.34 -12.39 -35.00
C LEU A 187 -28.68 -11.73 -35.33
N LEU A 188 -29.03 -10.67 -34.62
CA LEU A 188 -30.25 -9.89 -34.87
C LEU A 188 -29.99 -8.39 -34.76
N ARG A 189 -30.80 -7.61 -35.46
CA ARG A 189 -30.82 -6.15 -35.43
C ARG A 189 -32.15 -5.68 -34.86
N ILE A 190 -32.12 -4.71 -33.96
CA ILE A 190 -33.31 -4.04 -33.42
C ILE A 190 -33.18 -2.54 -33.69
N PRO A 191 -34.03 -1.96 -34.56
CA PRO A 191 -34.02 -0.51 -34.81
C PRO A 191 -34.55 0.25 -33.59
N ASN A 192 -33.95 1.42 -33.34
CA ASN A 192 -34.38 2.34 -32.29
C ASN A 192 -34.13 3.79 -32.73
N GLY A 193 -35.21 4.53 -33.02
CA GLY A 193 -35.14 5.84 -33.70
C GLY A 193 -34.40 5.73 -35.04
N ASP A 194 -33.43 6.63 -35.25
CA ASP A 194 -32.62 6.66 -36.48
C ASP A 194 -31.43 5.69 -36.46
N GLY A 195 -31.13 5.09 -35.30
CA GLY A 195 -30.03 4.15 -35.11
C GLY A 195 -30.50 2.72 -34.84
N GLN A 196 -29.60 1.89 -34.33
CA GLN A 196 -29.88 0.48 -34.13
C GLN A 196 -29.00 -0.19 -33.05
N PHE A 197 -29.57 -1.26 -32.48
CA PHE A 197 -28.81 -2.25 -31.74
C PHE A 197 -28.60 -3.49 -32.60
N ILE A 198 -27.38 -4.02 -32.62
CA ILE A 198 -27.07 -5.31 -33.24
C ILE A 198 -26.57 -6.26 -32.15
N PHE A 199 -27.25 -7.38 -31.97
CA PHE A 199 -26.94 -8.38 -30.96
C PHE A 199 -26.41 -9.65 -31.61
N SER A 200 -25.23 -10.10 -31.17
CA SER A 200 -24.65 -11.40 -31.51
C SER A 200 -24.57 -12.28 -30.27
N SER A 201 -25.12 -13.49 -30.34
CA SER A 201 -25.03 -14.47 -29.25
C SER A 201 -23.68 -15.22 -29.24
N THR A 202 -22.80 -14.95 -30.20
CA THR A 202 -21.62 -15.78 -30.50
C THR A 202 -20.32 -14.96 -30.42
N PRO A 203 -19.91 -14.45 -29.25
CA PRO A 203 -18.77 -13.54 -29.12
C PRO A 203 -17.44 -14.16 -29.56
N PHE A 204 -17.30 -15.48 -29.45
CA PHE A 204 -16.08 -16.18 -29.82
C PHE A 204 -15.73 -16.05 -31.30
N ILE A 205 -16.69 -15.78 -32.21
CA ILE A 205 -16.36 -15.58 -33.62
C ILE A 205 -15.43 -14.38 -33.81
N PHE A 206 -15.50 -13.37 -32.93
CA PHE A 206 -14.67 -12.17 -32.97
C PHE A 206 -13.32 -12.33 -32.26
N THR A 207 -12.79 -13.55 -32.21
CA THR A 207 -11.48 -13.84 -31.58
C THR A 207 -10.41 -14.12 -32.62
N ASN A 208 -9.14 -13.97 -32.23
CA ASN A 208 -7.96 -14.21 -33.05
C ASN A 208 -8.01 -15.59 -33.72
N TYR A 209 -8.43 -16.62 -32.98
CA TYR A 209 -8.54 -17.97 -33.49
C TYR A 209 -9.55 -18.07 -34.65
N ASN A 210 -10.76 -17.54 -34.48
CA ASN A 210 -11.80 -17.67 -35.50
C ASN A 210 -11.58 -16.71 -36.67
N MET A 211 -11.03 -15.52 -36.44
CA MET A 211 -10.68 -14.56 -37.49
C MET A 211 -9.65 -15.13 -38.48
N LEU A 212 -8.70 -15.95 -38.00
CA LEU A 212 -7.65 -16.56 -38.82
C LEU A 212 -8.03 -17.92 -39.42
N LEU A 213 -9.20 -18.46 -39.07
CA LEU A 213 -9.60 -19.81 -39.47
C LEU A 213 -10.46 -19.77 -40.74
N ALA A 214 -9.95 -20.36 -41.82
CA ALA A 214 -10.66 -20.48 -43.10
C ALA A 214 -11.21 -19.11 -43.59
N GLU A 215 -12.45 -19.08 -44.09
CA GLU A 215 -13.12 -17.88 -44.59
C GLU A 215 -13.97 -17.16 -43.54
N ASN A 216 -13.76 -17.44 -42.25
CA ASN A 216 -14.59 -16.87 -41.17
C ASN A 216 -14.45 -15.34 -41.04
N TYR A 217 -13.33 -14.76 -41.51
CA TYR A 217 -13.17 -13.31 -41.59
C TYR A 217 -14.27 -12.64 -42.43
N ARG A 218 -14.80 -13.33 -43.47
CA ARG A 218 -15.91 -12.80 -44.28
C ARG A 218 -17.20 -12.71 -43.49
N PHE A 219 -17.49 -13.69 -42.63
CA PHE A 219 -18.66 -13.60 -41.74
C PHE A 219 -18.52 -12.42 -40.77
N ILE A 220 -17.34 -12.24 -40.19
CA ILE A 220 -17.06 -11.14 -39.25
C ILE A 220 -17.20 -9.79 -39.96
N ALA A 221 -16.60 -9.63 -41.15
CA ALA A 221 -16.70 -8.42 -41.95
C ALA A 221 -18.16 -8.10 -42.32
N THR A 222 -18.91 -9.09 -42.81
CA THR A 222 -20.34 -8.92 -43.14
C THR A 222 -21.20 -8.62 -41.91
N ALA A 223 -20.88 -9.22 -40.75
CA ALA A 223 -21.60 -8.92 -39.50
C ALA A 223 -21.37 -7.48 -39.04
N LEU A 224 -20.16 -6.94 -39.24
CA LEU A 224 -19.81 -5.57 -38.89
C LEU A 224 -20.29 -4.55 -39.95
N SER A 225 -20.44 -4.96 -41.22
CA SER A 225 -20.92 -4.07 -42.29
C SER A 225 -22.40 -3.69 -42.19
N PHE A 226 -23.12 -4.21 -41.20
CA PHE A 226 -24.47 -3.73 -40.86
C PHE A 226 -24.45 -2.43 -40.04
N LEU A 227 -23.27 -2.01 -39.57
CA LEU A 227 -23.02 -0.72 -38.95
C LEU A 227 -22.63 0.30 -40.03
N ASP A 228 -22.82 1.59 -39.73
CA ASP A 228 -22.46 2.66 -40.65
C ASP A 228 -20.94 2.85 -40.72
N ASP A 229 -20.44 3.34 -41.86
CA ASP A 229 -19.01 3.63 -42.04
C ASP A 229 -18.61 4.96 -41.37
N THR A 230 -18.56 4.95 -40.04
CA THR A 230 -18.24 6.11 -39.18
C THR A 230 -17.24 5.72 -38.09
N ASP A 231 -16.85 6.68 -37.25
CA ASP A 231 -15.99 6.44 -36.09
C ASP A 231 -16.48 5.27 -35.24
N VAL A 232 -15.54 4.48 -34.70
CA VAL A 232 -15.82 3.24 -33.98
C VAL A 232 -15.13 3.23 -32.63
N TYR A 233 -15.90 3.10 -31.56
CA TYR A 233 -15.42 2.89 -30.20
C TYR A 233 -15.42 1.40 -29.86
N TRP A 234 -14.22 0.84 -29.73
CA TRP A 234 -14.03 -0.51 -29.22
C TRP A 234 -13.99 -0.52 -27.70
N ASP A 235 -14.90 -1.24 -27.07
CA ASP A 235 -14.93 -1.36 -25.61
C ASP A 235 -13.82 -2.26 -25.06
N GLU A 236 -13.05 -1.73 -24.11
CA GLU A 236 -12.17 -2.45 -23.19
C GLU A 236 -12.61 -2.34 -21.72
N TYR A 237 -13.63 -1.52 -21.41
CA TYR A 237 -14.06 -1.29 -20.03
C TYR A 237 -14.81 -2.47 -19.43
N TYR A 238 -15.76 -3.06 -20.14
CA TYR A 238 -16.65 -4.08 -19.57
C TYR A 238 -16.00 -5.47 -19.46
N LYS A 239 -14.90 -5.70 -20.19
CA LYS A 239 -14.17 -6.98 -20.26
C LYS A 239 -13.85 -7.58 -18.89
N GLU A 240 -14.29 -8.83 -18.67
CA GLU A 240 -14.12 -9.55 -17.39
C GLU A 240 -12.66 -9.57 -16.87
N ARG A 241 -11.67 -9.62 -17.77
CA ARG A 241 -10.25 -9.70 -17.39
C ARG A 241 -9.77 -8.45 -16.63
N ARG A 242 -10.29 -7.26 -16.96
CA ARG A 242 -9.99 -6.04 -16.21
C ARG A 242 -10.50 -6.14 -14.77
N ARG A 243 -11.66 -6.79 -14.54
CA ARG A 243 -12.18 -7.07 -13.20
C ARG A 243 -11.32 -8.08 -12.43
N MET A 244 -10.61 -9.01 -13.11
CA MET A 244 -9.72 -9.97 -12.44
C MET A 244 -8.39 -9.36 -11.95
N PHE A 245 -7.84 -8.35 -12.63
CA PHE A 245 -6.55 -7.72 -12.29
C PHE A 245 -6.64 -6.64 -11.20
N ARG A 246 -7.63 -6.69 -10.31
CA ARG A 246 -7.80 -5.69 -9.23
C ARG A 246 -6.65 -5.66 -8.21
N THR A 247 -5.80 -6.69 -8.11
CA THR A 247 -4.68 -6.70 -7.15
C THR A 247 -3.33 -6.91 -7.84
N PRO A 248 -2.31 -6.07 -7.54
CA PRO A 248 -0.97 -6.17 -8.14
C PRO A 248 -0.31 -7.54 -7.96
N ILE A 249 -0.55 -8.19 -6.81
CA ILE A 249 -0.02 -9.54 -6.53
C ILE A 249 -0.60 -10.58 -7.49
N ARG A 250 -1.89 -10.46 -7.85
CA ARG A 250 -2.53 -11.41 -8.78
C ARG A 250 -1.97 -11.26 -10.20
N PHE A 251 -1.63 -10.04 -10.60
CA PHE A 251 -0.89 -9.80 -11.85
C PHE A 251 0.50 -10.47 -11.82
N ILE A 252 1.29 -10.27 -10.76
CA ILE A 252 2.60 -10.90 -10.59
C ILE A 252 2.49 -12.44 -10.65
N LEU A 253 1.48 -13.02 -10.00
CA LEU A 253 1.27 -14.48 -9.98
C LEU A 253 0.68 -15.05 -11.28
N SER A 254 0.09 -14.21 -12.14
CA SER A 254 -0.49 -14.65 -13.42
C SER A 254 0.57 -14.95 -14.48
N GLN A 255 1.72 -14.28 -14.42
CA GLN A 255 2.81 -14.46 -15.37
C GLN A 255 3.78 -15.53 -14.85
N PRO A 256 4.08 -16.61 -15.60
CA PRO A 256 4.94 -17.70 -15.13
C PRO A 256 6.30 -17.22 -14.63
N ALA A 257 6.95 -16.30 -15.35
CA ALA A 257 8.26 -15.76 -14.98
C ALA A 257 8.21 -14.95 -13.67
N LEU A 258 7.21 -14.06 -13.54
CA LEU A 258 7.04 -13.24 -12.33
C LEU A 258 6.60 -14.08 -11.13
N LYS A 259 5.79 -15.12 -11.35
CA LYS A 259 5.42 -16.09 -10.32
C LYS A 259 6.66 -16.79 -9.76
N SER A 260 7.54 -17.30 -10.62
CA SER A 260 8.79 -17.94 -10.19
C SER A 260 9.69 -16.94 -9.45
N ALA A 261 9.86 -15.73 -9.96
CA ALA A 261 10.63 -14.68 -9.29
C ALA A 261 10.08 -14.34 -7.89
N TYR A 262 8.76 -14.22 -7.76
CA TYR A 262 8.08 -13.97 -6.49
C TYR A 262 8.37 -15.06 -5.45
N PHE A 263 8.26 -16.34 -5.82
CA PHE A 263 8.56 -17.45 -4.92
C PHE A 263 10.06 -17.57 -4.60
N ILE A 264 10.95 -17.25 -5.55
CA ILE A 264 12.40 -17.21 -5.31
C ILE A 264 12.76 -16.13 -4.28
N ILE A 265 12.17 -14.94 -4.39
CA ILE A 265 12.36 -13.86 -3.41
C ILE A 265 11.87 -14.31 -2.02
N LEU A 266 10.67 -14.90 -1.96
CA LEU A 266 10.06 -15.34 -0.70
C LEU A 266 10.89 -16.44 -0.02
N LEU A 267 11.37 -17.41 -0.82
CA LEU A 267 12.32 -18.43 -0.37
C LEU A 267 13.64 -17.79 0.09
N GLY A 268 14.16 -16.81 -0.64
CA GLY A 268 15.39 -16.09 -0.30
C GLY A 268 15.28 -15.36 1.03
N VAL A 269 14.16 -14.68 1.28
CA VAL A 269 13.86 -14.02 2.56
C VAL A 269 13.75 -15.05 3.69
N LEU A 270 13.07 -16.17 3.46
CA LEU A 270 12.96 -17.24 4.45
C LEU A 270 14.34 -17.79 4.82
N LEU A 271 15.17 -18.10 3.82
CA LEU A 271 16.54 -18.56 4.03
C LEU A 271 17.38 -17.48 4.75
N PHE A 272 17.25 -16.21 4.37
CA PHE A 272 17.93 -15.10 5.03
C PHE A 272 17.57 -15.03 6.51
N ILE A 273 16.29 -15.15 6.87
CA ILE A 273 15.84 -15.15 8.27
C ILE A 273 16.44 -16.34 9.03
N ILE A 274 16.44 -17.55 8.44
CA ILE A 274 16.99 -18.75 9.09
C ILE A 274 18.51 -18.61 9.34
N PHE A 275 19.27 -18.11 8.37
CA PHE A 275 20.73 -17.98 8.48
C PHE A 275 21.16 -16.76 9.31
N GLN A 276 20.51 -15.61 9.14
CA GLN A 276 20.86 -14.37 9.83
C GLN A 276 20.29 -14.33 11.25
N GLY A 277 19.10 -14.91 11.47
CA GLY A 277 18.49 -15.02 12.79
C GLY A 277 19.31 -15.85 13.76
N ARG A 278 20.02 -16.89 13.27
CA ARG A 278 20.94 -17.69 14.09
C ARG A 278 22.27 -16.99 14.43
N ARG A 279 22.60 -15.85 13.80
CA ARG A 279 23.91 -15.18 13.90
C ARG A 279 23.92 -13.89 14.72
N LYS A 280 22.82 -13.51 15.39
CA LYS A 280 22.82 -12.35 16.30
C LYS A 280 22.96 -12.80 17.76
N GLN A 281 24.07 -12.45 18.39
CA GLN A 281 24.26 -12.61 19.85
C GLN A 281 23.32 -11.67 20.61
N ARG A 282 22.97 -12.03 21.86
CA ARG A 282 22.14 -11.22 22.76
C ARG A 282 22.81 -9.87 23.04
N ILE A 283 22.03 -8.78 23.06
CA ILE A 283 22.49 -7.45 23.47
C ILE A 283 23.07 -7.54 24.88
N ILE A 284 24.33 -7.14 25.05
CA ILE A 284 24.98 -7.01 26.35
C ILE A 284 24.42 -5.74 27.01
N PRO A 285 23.75 -5.83 28.17
CA PRO A 285 23.22 -4.64 28.85
C PRO A 285 24.36 -3.78 29.40
N VAL A 286 24.28 -2.46 29.21
CA VAL A 286 25.22 -1.49 29.78
C VAL A 286 24.84 -1.25 31.25
N ILE A 287 25.70 -1.65 32.18
CA ILE A 287 25.51 -1.39 33.62
C ILE A 287 26.17 -0.05 33.94
N ASN A 288 25.38 0.97 34.29
CA ASN A 288 25.92 2.27 34.71
C ASN A 288 26.46 2.19 36.16
N PRO A 289 27.62 2.78 36.46
CA PRO A 289 28.15 2.83 37.82
C PRO A 289 27.27 3.70 38.75
N LEU A 290 27.33 3.42 40.06
CA LEU A 290 26.59 4.17 41.09
C LEU A 290 27.14 5.60 41.21
N GLN A 291 26.23 6.60 41.19
CA GLN A 291 26.58 8.00 41.37
C GLN A 291 26.72 8.36 42.86
N ASN A 292 27.64 9.28 43.18
CA ASN A 292 27.97 9.65 44.56
C ASN A 292 26.98 10.71 45.11
N THR A 293 25.80 10.25 45.52
CA THR A 293 24.65 11.09 45.93
C THR A 293 24.90 11.94 47.17
N THR A 294 25.87 11.59 48.01
CA THR A 294 26.24 12.36 49.22
C THR A 294 26.80 13.75 48.87
N LEU A 295 27.67 13.83 47.85
CA LEU A 295 28.26 15.10 47.43
C LEU A 295 27.22 16.01 46.77
N GLU A 296 26.28 15.41 46.03
CA GLU A 296 25.17 16.12 45.43
C GLU A 296 24.23 16.72 46.49
N PHE A 297 23.89 15.96 47.53
CA PHE A 297 23.09 16.45 48.65
C PHE A 297 23.75 17.62 49.39
N VAL A 298 25.05 17.51 49.70
CA VAL A 298 25.81 18.58 50.37
C VAL A 298 25.81 19.87 49.53
N ASN A 299 25.97 19.75 48.21
CA ASN A 299 25.91 20.89 47.29
C ASN A 299 24.53 21.54 47.24
N ILE A 300 23.46 20.74 47.25
CA ILE A 300 22.07 21.25 47.24
C ILE A 300 21.78 22.03 48.53
N VAL A 301 22.13 21.45 49.68
CA VAL A 301 21.98 22.13 50.98
C VAL A 301 22.81 23.41 51.02
N GLY A 302 24.08 23.35 50.59
CA GLY A 302 24.95 24.53 50.50
C GLY A 302 24.39 25.64 49.61
N ARG A 303 23.85 25.30 48.43
CA ARG A 303 23.22 26.26 47.51
C ARG A 303 21.95 26.89 48.09
N LEU A 304 21.11 26.11 48.78
CA LEU A 304 19.91 26.63 49.42
C LEU A 304 20.26 27.74 50.43
N TYR A 305 21.27 27.51 51.28
CA TYR A 305 21.72 28.50 52.25
C TYR A 305 22.45 29.69 51.61
N PHE A 306 23.23 29.46 50.56
CA PHE A 306 23.87 30.55 49.79
C PHE A 306 22.83 31.46 49.12
N ASN A 307 21.80 30.88 48.51
CA ASN A 307 20.78 31.61 47.76
C ASN A 307 19.84 32.42 48.65
N GLN A 308 19.58 31.99 49.90
CA GLN A 308 18.75 32.74 50.84
C GLN A 308 19.41 34.05 51.32
N ARG A 309 20.71 34.25 51.11
CA ARG A 309 21.52 35.44 51.51
C ARG A 309 21.35 35.88 52.97
N ASP A 310 20.81 35.01 53.83
CA ASP A 310 20.62 35.28 55.27
C ASP A 310 21.89 34.89 56.02
N HIS A 311 22.94 35.69 55.79
CA HIS A 311 24.27 35.46 56.35
C HIS A 311 24.24 35.47 57.89
N LYS A 312 23.35 36.28 58.50
CA LYS A 312 23.21 36.36 59.96
C LYS A 312 22.74 35.03 60.54
N LYS A 313 21.69 34.41 59.98
CA LYS A 313 21.23 33.09 60.45
C LYS A 313 22.32 32.02 60.29
N MET A 314 23.09 32.06 59.20
CA MET A 314 24.18 31.12 58.98
C MET A 314 25.31 31.29 60.00
N ALA A 315 25.69 32.54 60.31
CA ALA A 315 26.65 32.84 61.36
C ALA A 315 26.17 32.40 62.73
N GLN A 316 24.91 32.67 63.10
CA GLN A 316 24.34 32.25 64.38
C GLN A 316 24.38 30.73 64.55
N LYS A 317 24.02 29.98 63.51
CA LYS A 317 24.11 28.51 63.52
C LYS A 317 25.55 28.03 63.69
N LYS A 318 26.51 28.66 63.00
CA LYS A 318 27.94 28.34 63.14
C LYS A 318 28.47 28.63 64.54
N ILE A 319 28.12 29.78 65.13
CA ILE A 319 28.47 30.13 66.50
C ILE A 319 27.88 29.10 67.47
N ASN A 320 26.58 28.81 67.37
CA ASN A 320 25.93 27.83 68.25
C ASN A 320 26.57 26.44 68.15
N HIS A 321 26.86 25.99 66.94
CA HIS A 321 27.54 24.70 66.73
C HIS A 321 28.96 24.68 67.31
N PHE A 322 29.69 25.78 67.16
CA PHE A 322 31.01 25.92 67.74
C PHE A 322 30.97 25.97 69.28
N LEU A 323 30.02 26.68 69.87
CA LEU A 323 29.82 26.70 71.33
C LEU A 323 29.46 25.31 71.87
N GLU A 324 28.70 24.51 71.10
CA GLU A 324 28.43 23.11 71.42
C GLU A 324 29.71 22.26 71.36
N PHE A 325 30.49 22.39 70.29
CA PHE A 325 31.80 21.74 70.16
C PHE A 325 32.72 22.07 71.36
N LEU A 326 32.69 23.32 71.85
CA LEU A 326 33.45 23.70 73.05
C LEU A 326 32.92 23.01 74.32
N ARG A 327 31.60 22.88 74.47
CA ARG A 327 30.98 22.15 75.60
C ARG A 327 31.35 20.68 75.57
N GLU A 328 31.25 20.02 74.42
CA GLU A 328 31.50 18.59 74.29
C GLU A 328 32.99 18.25 74.47
N ASN A 329 33.89 18.96 73.80
CA ASN A 329 35.31 18.59 73.76
C ASN A 329 36.12 19.18 74.90
N TYR A 330 35.82 20.41 75.33
CA TYR A 330 36.55 21.08 76.39
C TYR A 330 35.81 21.12 77.72
N ARG A 331 34.56 20.61 77.80
CA ARG A 331 33.73 20.55 79.01
C ARG A 331 33.67 21.90 79.73
N VAL A 332 33.39 22.96 78.97
CA VAL A 332 33.22 24.33 79.48
C VAL A 332 31.76 24.76 79.37
N ASN A 333 31.28 25.54 80.33
CA ASN A 333 29.96 26.14 80.25
C ASN A 333 30.03 27.39 79.36
N THR A 334 29.29 27.40 78.25
CA THR A 334 29.22 28.53 77.31
C THR A 334 27.85 29.22 77.32
N ALA A 335 27.08 29.05 78.40
CA ALA A 335 25.81 29.75 78.60
C ALA A 335 26.00 31.24 78.94
N GLU A 336 27.05 31.56 79.70
CA GLU A 336 27.46 32.93 80.01
C GLU A 336 28.92 33.10 79.59
N ILE A 337 29.20 34.11 78.75
CA ILE A 337 30.55 34.42 78.27
C ILE A 337 31.19 35.35 79.31
N THR A 338 31.81 34.76 80.33
CA THR A 338 32.49 35.51 81.40
C THR A 338 34.02 35.52 81.18
N PRO A 339 34.76 36.47 81.77
CA PRO A 339 36.23 36.50 81.67
C PRO A 339 36.89 35.20 82.15
N GLU A 340 36.31 34.51 83.14
CA GLU A 340 36.80 33.23 83.65
C GLU A 340 36.69 32.10 82.60
N LEU A 341 35.73 32.18 81.67
CA LEU A 341 35.59 31.25 80.55
C LEU A 341 36.77 31.39 79.58
N HIS A 342 37.19 32.62 79.27
CA HIS A 342 38.32 32.87 78.38
C HIS A 342 39.62 32.32 78.95
N GLU A 343 39.88 32.54 80.24
CA GLU A 343 41.06 32.00 80.93
C GLU A 343 41.06 30.46 80.99
N THR A 344 39.90 29.86 81.24
CA THR A 344 39.73 28.40 81.24
C THR A 344 39.99 27.81 79.86
N LEU A 345 39.48 28.45 78.80
CA LEU A 345 39.72 28.04 77.42
C LEU A 345 41.19 28.23 77.02
N ALA A 346 41.85 29.33 77.41
CA ALA A 346 43.26 29.56 77.15
C ALA A 346 44.14 28.47 77.75
N ARG A 347 43.87 28.08 79.01
CA ARG A 347 44.56 26.99 79.68
C ARG A 347 44.33 25.63 79.02
N LYS A 348 43.12 25.33 78.56
CA LYS A 348 42.77 24.03 77.96
C LYS A 348 43.20 23.88 76.50
N THR A 349 43.24 24.97 75.75
CA THR A 349 43.53 24.96 74.29
C THR A 349 44.95 25.41 73.96
N THR A 350 45.71 25.89 74.96
CA THR A 350 47.07 26.46 74.79
C THR A 350 47.13 27.66 73.83
N ARG A 351 45.98 28.26 73.50
CA ARG A 351 45.90 29.46 72.65
C ARG A 351 46.11 30.75 73.45
N PRO A 352 46.65 31.81 72.83
CA PRO A 352 46.76 33.11 73.47
C PRO A 352 45.38 33.64 73.90
N LEU A 353 45.29 34.18 75.11
CA LEU A 353 44.04 34.76 75.64
C LEU A 353 43.46 35.83 74.71
N SER A 354 44.31 36.64 74.08
CA SER A 354 43.93 37.66 73.12
C SER A 354 43.22 37.10 71.87
N GLU A 355 43.56 35.89 71.43
CA GLU A 355 42.91 35.24 70.28
C GLU A 355 41.47 34.81 70.63
N ILE A 356 41.30 34.31 71.86
CA ILE A 356 40.00 33.86 72.38
C ILE A 356 39.09 35.07 72.61
N GLU A 357 39.59 36.12 73.25
CA GLU A 357 38.83 37.36 73.44
C GLU A 357 38.38 37.96 72.11
N ASN A 358 39.26 38.00 71.11
CA ASN A 358 38.92 38.49 69.77
C ASN A 358 37.80 37.67 69.11
N LEU A 359 37.78 36.35 69.30
CA LEU A 359 36.73 35.47 68.79
C LEU A 359 35.38 35.74 69.45
N PHE A 360 35.34 35.79 70.79
CA PHE A 360 34.10 36.00 71.53
C PHE A 360 33.57 37.43 71.38
N ASN A 361 34.44 38.43 71.30
CA ASN A 361 34.06 39.80 70.94
C ASN A 361 33.44 39.87 69.54
N PHE A 362 33.97 39.08 68.59
CA PHE A 362 33.39 38.98 67.25
C PHE A 362 32.04 38.25 67.25
N PHE A 363 31.84 37.26 68.13
CA PHE A 363 30.52 36.64 68.32
C PHE A 363 29.49 37.63 68.85
N ALA A 364 29.87 38.44 69.86
CA ALA A 364 29.02 39.49 70.40
C ALA A 364 28.63 40.52 69.32
N ALA A 365 29.62 40.99 68.55
CA ALA A 365 29.40 41.94 67.44
C ALA A 365 28.43 41.39 66.37
N ILE A 366 28.50 40.09 66.05
CA ILE A 366 27.57 39.44 65.12
C ILE A 366 26.17 39.31 65.72
N GLY A 367 26.07 39.00 67.02
CA GLY A 367 24.79 38.92 67.72
C GLY A 367 24.01 40.23 67.68
N ASP A 368 24.70 41.34 67.96
CA ASP A 368 24.13 42.69 68.03
C ASP A 368 23.80 43.28 66.64
N SER A 369 24.52 42.86 65.59
CA SER A 369 24.30 43.33 64.22
C SER A 369 22.95 42.89 63.64
N ARG A 370 22.21 43.75 62.93
CA ARG A 370 20.92 43.35 62.30
C ARG A 370 21.11 42.49 61.05
N GLN A 371 22.18 42.71 60.31
CA GLN A 371 22.62 41.96 59.14
C GLN A 371 24.15 41.89 59.15
N ILE A 372 24.71 40.85 58.55
CA ILE A 372 26.15 40.71 58.35
C ILE A 372 26.46 40.57 56.87
N SER A 373 27.64 41.04 56.49
CA SER A 373 28.21 40.88 55.16
C SER A 373 28.78 39.46 54.95
N VAL A 374 28.94 39.09 53.68
CA VAL A 374 29.63 37.84 53.28
C VAL A 374 31.07 37.81 53.82
N GLN A 375 31.75 38.96 53.86
CA GLN A 375 33.13 39.05 54.34
C GLN A 375 33.22 38.77 55.84
N GLU A 376 32.27 39.27 56.63
CA GLU A 376 32.19 39.00 58.07
C GLU A 376 31.87 37.52 58.34
N LEU A 377 30.97 36.91 57.57
CA LEU A 377 30.67 35.48 57.66
C LEU A 377 31.89 34.61 57.31
N LEU A 378 32.63 34.96 56.26
CA LEU A 378 33.85 34.24 55.89
C LEU A 378 34.96 34.42 56.93
N LYS A 379 35.07 35.61 57.53
CA LYS A 379 35.99 35.87 58.64
C LYS A 379 35.62 35.02 59.86
N LEU A 380 34.34 34.98 60.23
CA LEU A 380 33.83 34.10 61.29
C LEU A 380 34.19 32.65 61.01
N ASN A 381 33.96 32.18 59.78
CA ASN A 381 34.25 30.81 59.40
C ASN A 381 35.73 30.48 59.57
N ARG A 382 36.64 31.34 59.08
CA ARG A 382 38.08 31.11 59.22
C ARG A 382 38.53 31.09 60.68
N MET A 383 37.96 31.96 61.52
CA MET A 383 38.26 32.01 62.95
C MET A 383 37.72 30.79 63.70
N ILE A 384 36.64 30.15 63.24
CA ILE A 384 36.11 28.91 63.81
C ILE A 384 36.88 27.69 63.27
N GLU A 385 37.12 27.61 61.97
CA GLU A 385 37.82 26.49 61.32
C GLU A 385 39.23 26.29 61.87
N SER A 386 39.91 27.38 62.27
CA SER A 386 41.22 27.26 62.91
C SER A 386 41.20 26.46 64.21
N TRP A 387 40.04 26.25 64.83
CA TRP A 387 39.88 25.46 66.07
C TRP A 387 39.64 23.97 65.83
N TYR A 388 39.18 23.58 64.64
CA TYR A 388 39.07 22.17 64.31
C TYR A 388 40.46 21.64 63.92
N PRO A 389 40.87 20.46 64.41
CA PRO A 389 42.08 19.82 63.89
C PRO A 389 41.92 19.66 62.39
N ILE A 390 42.95 20.05 61.63
CA ILE A 390 42.98 19.91 60.16
C ILE A 390 42.74 18.44 59.85
N THR A 391 41.49 18.08 59.60
CA THR A 391 41.14 16.78 59.08
C THR A 391 41.63 16.85 57.65
N GLU A 392 42.63 16.02 57.32
CA GLU A 392 43.28 15.96 56.02
C GLU A 392 42.30 16.34 54.92
N SER A 393 42.56 17.51 54.33
CA SER A 393 41.88 17.96 53.14
C SER A 393 42.03 16.84 52.12
N ILE A 394 40.92 16.15 51.89
CA ILE A 394 40.76 15.19 50.80
C ILE A 394 41.39 15.83 49.57
N GLN A 395 42.38 15.10 49.08
CA GLN A 395 43.23 15.41 47.96
C GLN A 395 42.51 16.25 46.90
N ARG A 396 42.98 17.48 46.69
CA ARG A 396 42.86 18.13 45.39
C ARG A 396 43.73 17.34 44.41
N THR A 397 43.14 16.30 43.85
CA THR A 397 43.49 15.69 42.58
C THR A 397 42.19 15.23 41.96
N GLU A 398 41.54 16.12 41.21
CA GLU A 398 41.44 16.08 39.75
C GLU A 398 40.96 17.46 39.23
#